data_AF-A0A953BYN1-F1
#
_entry.id   AF-A0A953BYN1-F1
#
_cell.length_a   1.000
_cell.length_b   1.000
_cell.length_c   1.000
_cell.angle_alpha   90.00
_cell.angle_beta   90.00
_cell.angle_gamma   90.00
#
_symmetry.space_group_name_H-M   'P 1'
#
loop_
_entity.id
_entity.type
_entity.pdbx_description
1 polymer ?
#
loop_
_entity_poly.entity_id
_entity_poly.type
_entity_poly.pdbx_seq_one_letter_code
_entity_poly.pdbx_strand_id
1 'polypeptide(L)'
;METELVISGTGFPPLSARGCIQELVPLAMGQFRRTVNGDLVFLGTNGKKYRTTISCEDKSVIATDSLDVGSVVEISCIQRLWQKSNGGKIELDRVPVAGSVHVIDEQHNPLPIICYDRQEITVATQQPCYVSYRPILTMRIMRYFLKTDEWGVKTGWQMELEEV
;
A
#
# COMPACT_ATOMS: atom_id res chain seq x y z
N MET A 1 11.01 3.82 16.96
CA MET A 1 11.10 3.68 15.49
C MET A 1 10.03 4.58 14.90
N GLU A 2 10.38 5.50 14.01
CA GLU A 2 9.41 6.32 13.27
C GLU A 2 8.72 5.45 12.20
N THR A 3 7.58 5.90 11.67
CA THR A 3 6.86 5.18 10.60
C THR A 3 7.63 5.19 9.30
N GLU A 4 7.40 4.15 8.51
CA GLU A 4 7.82 4.05 7.13
C GLU A 4 6.84 4.73 6.14
N LEU A 5 5.66 5.12 6.62
CA LEU A 5 4.61 5.78 5.84
C LEU A 5 5.03 7.17 5.40
N VAL A 6 4.81 7.48 4.12
CA VAL A 6 4.94 8.83 3.58
C VAL A 6 3.68 9.16 2.81
N ILE A 7 3.09 10.33 3.10
CA ILE A 7 1.92 10.87 2.40
C ILE A 7 2.35 12.18 1.76
N SER A 8 2.12 12.33 0.46
CA SER A 8 2.45 13.59 -0.23
C SER A 8 1.66 14.77 0.33
N GLY A 9 2.29 15.93 0.50
CA GLY A 9 1.62 17.17 0.87
C GLY A 9 1.42 17.37 2.38
N THR A 10 1.75 16.39 3.21
CA THR A 10 1.73 16.52 4.68
C THR A 10 3.06 16.06 5.28
N GLY A 11 3.44 16.69 6.39
CA GLY A 11 4.53 16.25 7.23
C GLY A 11 3.97 15.68 8.53
N PHE A 12 4.44 14.50 8.94
CA PHE A 12 4.11 13.97 10.25
C PHE A 12 4.83 14.79 11.32
N PRO A 13 4.12 15.43 12.27
CA PRO A 13 4.79 16.02 13.41
C PRO A 13 5.50 14.92 14.23
N PRO A 14 6.56 15.25 14.98
CA PRO A 14 7.22 14.28 15.85
C PRO A 14 6.20 13.59 16.78
N LEU A 15 6.31 12.27 16.92
CA LEU A 15 5.46 11.45 17.80
C LEU A 15 3.97 11.41 17.40
N SER A 16 3.66 11.50 16.09
CA SER A 16 2.29 11.36 15.54
C SER A 16 2.06 10.09 14.71
N ALA A 17 3.14 9.37 14.44
CA ALA A 17 3.16 8.31 13.45
C ALA A 17 4.10 7.19 13.88
N ARG A 18 4.07 6.78 15.15
CA ARG A 18 4.80 5.57 15.58
C ARG A 18 3.84 4.39 15.59
N GLY A 19 4.30 3.27 15.03
CA GLY A 19 3.48 2.05 14.97
C GLY A 19 2.22 2.19 14.12
N CYS A 20 2.27 3.00 13.06
CA CYS A 20 1.18 3.05 12.07
C CYS A 20 0.89 1.65 11.52
N ILE A 21 -0.38 1.32 11.46
CA ILE A 21 -0.87 0.09 10.84
C ILE A 21 -1.55 0.49 9.54
N GLN A 22 -1.28 -0.27 8.48
CA GLN A 22 -1.96 -0.13 7.21
C GLN A 22 -2.52 -1.48 6.79
N GLU A 23 -3.78 -1.45 6.35
CA GLU A 23 -4.43 -2.58 5.68
C GLU A 23 -4.75 -2.19 4.24
N LEU A 24 -4.39 -3.03 3.28
CA LEU A 24 -4.74 -2.93 1.86
C LEU A 24 -5.73 -4.03 1.50
N VAL A 25 -6.91 -3.64 1.03
CA VAL A 25 -7.98 -4.55 0.60
C VAL A 25 -8.27 -4.32 -0.88
N PRO A 26 -8.28 -5.35 -1.74
CA PRO A 26 -8.62 -5.19 -3.14
C PRO A 26 -10.09 -4.78 -3.28
N LEU A 27 -10.34 -3.77 -4.11
CA LEU A 27 -11.69 -3.32 -4.44
C LEU A 27 -12.28 -4.24 -5.50
N ALA A 28 -13.32 -4.98 -5.12
CA ALA A 28 -14.10 -5.77 -6.06
C ALA A 28 -14.90 -4.84 -6.99
N MET A 29 -14.32 -4.51 -8.14
CA MET A 29 -14.99 -3.70 -9.16
C MET A 29 -15.84 -4.59 -10.06
N GLY A 30 -16.87 -5.22 -9.50
CA GLY A 30 -17.78 -6.09 -10.26
C GLY A 30 -18.90 -6.68 -9.44
N GLN A 31 -19.79 -7.38 -10.14
CA GLN A 31 -20.90 -8.11 -9.55
C GLN A 31 -21.08 -9.44 -10.27
N PHE A 32 -21.47 -10.47 -9.52
CA PHE A 32 -21.90 -11.72 -10.12
C PHE A 32 -23.27 -11.54 -10.77
N ARG A 33 -23.39 -11.93 -12.05
CA ARG A 33 -24.67 -12.01 -12.76
C ARG A 33 -24.90 -13.39 -13.31
N ARG A 34 -26.15 -13.80 -13.33
CA ARG A 34 -26.59 -15.07 -13.90
C ARG A 34 -26.82 -14.93 -15.39
N THR A 35 -26.34 -15.89 -16.17
CA THR A 35 -26.69 -16.01 -17.59
C THR A 35 -28.04 -16.69 -17.75
N VAL A 36 -28.62 -16.62 -18.95
CA VAL A 36 -29.87 -17.33 -19.28
C VAL A 36 -29.74 -18.86 -19.17
N ASN A 37 -28.52 -19.38 -19.23
CA ASN A 37 -28.21 -20.80 -19.09
C ASN A 37 -28.01 -21.23 -17.63
N GLY A 38 -28.10 -20.29 -16.68
CA GLY A 38 -27.96 -20.56 -15.25
C GLY A 38 -26.53 -20.41 -14.70
N ASP A 39 -25.54 -20.14 -15.54
CA ASP A 39 -24.15 -19.92 -15.13
C ASP A 39 -24.00 -18.59 -14.39
N LEU A 40 -23.15 -18.58 -13.35
CA LEU A 40 -22.82 -17.37 -12.60
C LEU A 40 -21.52 -16.78 -13.15
N VAL A 41 -21.58 -15.60 -13.76
CA VAL A 41 -20.44 -14.90 -14.36
C VAL A 41 -20.15 -13.64 -13.56
N PHE A 42 -18.89 -13.46 -13.14
CA PHE A 42 -18.44 -12.21 -12.52
C PHE A 42 -18.28 -11.14 -13.61
N LEU A 43 -19.15 -10.14 -13.59
CA LEU A 43 -19.05 -8.95 -14.43
C LEU A 43 -18.33 -7.88 -13.63
N GLY A 44 -17.01 -7.93 -13.70
CA GLY A 44 -16.16 -6.90 -13.14
C GLY A 44 -14.95 -6.66 -14.01
N THR A 45 -14.32 -5.51 -13.81
CA THR A 45 -12.94 -5.34 -14.26
C THR A 45 -12.04 -6.21 -13.36
N ASN A 46 -10.92 -6.70 -13.89
CA ASN A 46 -9.79 -7.18 -13.07
C ASN A 46 -9.14 -5.99 -12.35
N GLY A 47 -9.94 -5.24 -11.59
CA GLY A 47 -9.59 -3.99 -10.96
C GLY A 47 -8.58 -4.27 -9.85
N LYS A 48 -7.31 -4.04 -10.16
CA LYS A 48 -6.19 -4.09 -9.19
C LYS A 48 -6.22 -2.90 -8.21
N LYS A 49 -7.35 -2.22 -8.04
CA LYS A 49 -7.44 -1.04 -7.18
C LYS A 49 -7.53 -1.47 -5.73
N TYR A 50 -6.86 -0.75 -4.84
CA TYR A 50 -6.92 -1.02 -3.41
C TYR A 50 -7.70 0.06 -2.67
N ARG A 51 -8.46 -0.36 -1.67
CA ARG A 51 -8.83 0.47 -0.53
C ARG A 51 -7.76 0.30 0.52
N THR A 52 -7.35 1.40 1.15
CA THR A 52 -6.47 1.33 2.31
C THR A 52 -7.10 1.99 3.53
N THR A 53 -6.88 1.36 4.67
CA THR A 53 -7.16 1.94 5.98
C THR A 53 -5.83 2.08 6.70
N ILE A 54 -5.48 3.30 7.09
CA ILE A 54 -4.29 3.61 7.86
C ILE A 54 -4.72 4.10 9.23
N SER A 55 -4.18 3.53 10.30
CA SER A 55 -4.46 3.94 11.67
C SER A 55 -3.18 4.09 12.47
N CYS A 56 -3.19 5.02 13.41
CA CYS A 56 -2.11 5.22 14.36
C CYS A 56 -2.66 5.74 15.69
N GLU A 57 -2.08 5.28 16.78
CA GLU A 57 -2.32 5.79 18.13
C GLU A 57 -0.99 6.28 18.71
N ASP A 58 -0.83 7.59 18.88
CA ASP A 58 0.39 8.20 19.42
C ASP A 58 0.06 9.44 20.28
N LYS A 59 1.07 10.27 20.56
CA LYS A 59 0.97 11.45 21.44
C LYS A 59 0.45 12.70 20.74
N SER A 60 0.51 12.76 19.41
CA SER A 60 0.03 13.88 18.62
C SER A 60 -0.79 13.40 17.43
N VAL A 61 -1.76 14.23 17.03
CA VAL A 61 -2.53 14.04 15.79
C VAL A 61 -1.75 14.59 14.60
N ILE A 62 -2.04 14.09 13.40
CA ILE A 62 -1.49 14.64 12.16
C ILE A 62 -2.17 15.97 11.81
N ALA A 63 -1.41 16.91 11.24
CA ALA A 63 -1.95 18.17 10.75
C ALA A 63 -2.82 17.92 9.49
N THR A 64 -4.05 18.42 9.49
CA THR A 64 -5.06 18.16 8.44
C THR A 64 -5.12 19.20 7.33
N ASP A 65 -4.32 20.28 7.39
CA ASP A 65 -4.42 21.44 6.48
C ASP A 65 -4.38 21.09 4.98
N SER A 66 -3.76 19.97 4.60
CA SER A 66 -3.68 19.47 3.22
C SER A 66 -4.39 18.13 2.99
N LEU A 67 -5.10 17.63 4.00
CA LEU A 67 -5.72 16.28 4.01
C LEU A 67 -7.25 16.38 4.02
N ASP A 68 -7.79 17.06 3.02
CA ASP A 68 -9.23 17.17 2.85
C ASP A 68 -9.85 15.90 2.28
N VAL A 69 -11.07 15.59 2.73
CA VAL A 69 -11.88 14.53 2.11
C VAL A 69 -12.12 14.87 0.64
N GLY A 70 -11.82 13.93 -0.25
CA GLY A 70 -11.90 14.08 -1.69
C GLY A 70 -10.58 14.47 -2.37
N SER A 71 -9.58 14.94 -1.61
CA SER A 71 -8.25 15.24 -2.13
C SER A 71 -7.53 13.97 -2.59
N VAL A 72 -6.68 14.10 -3.61
CA VAL A 72 -5.87 13.01 -4.15
C VAL A 72 -4.44 13.19 -3.64
N VAL A 73 -3.91 12.13 -3.02
CA VAL A 73 -2.58 12.09 -2.42
C VAL A 73 -1.82 10.86 -2.89
N GLU A 74 -0.50 10.96 -2.92
CA GLU A 74 0.40 9.84 -3.15
C GLU A 74 0.80 9.23 -1.79
N ILE A 75 0.62 7.92 -1.66
CA ILE A 75 0.94 7.16 -0.45
C ILE A 75 2.05 6.16 -0.74
N SER A 76 3.17 6.33 -0.04
CA SER A 76 4.17 5.29 0.12
C SER A 76 3.71 4.31 1.20
N CYS A 77 3.14 3.19 0.77
CA CYS A 77 2.49 2.23 1.69
C CYS A 77 3.48 1.61 2.68
N ILE A 78 3.02 1.28 3.89
CA ILE A 78 3.71 0.45 4.88
C ILE A 78 3.60 -1.02 4.49
N GLN A 79 2.40 -1.47 4.10
CA GLN A 79 2.16 -2.86 3.72
C GLN A 79 2.90 -3.20 2.42
N ARG A 80 3.54 -4.38 2.42
CA ARG A 80 4.32 -4.87 1.27
C ARG A 80 3.44 -5.72 0.37
N LEU A 81 3.58 -5.54 -0.94
CA LEU A 81 3.04 -6.44 -1.94
C LEU A 81 4.07 -7.52 -2.30
N TRP A 82 3.57 -8.64 -2.79
CA TRP A 82 4.35 -9.78 -3.21
C TRP A 82 4.01 -10.13 -4.65
N GLN A 83 5.04 -10.36 -5.46
CA GLN A 83 4.92 -10.74 -6.86
C GLN A 83 5.82 -11.94 -7.12
N LYS A 84 5.25 -13.00 -7.71
CA LYS A 84 6.04 -14.12 -8.22
C LYS A 84 6.59 -13.75 -9.60
N SER A 85 7.84 -14.08 -9.85
CA SER A 85 8.51 -13.88 -11.13
C SER A 85 9.33 -15.12 -11.52
N ASN A 86 9.69 -15.22 -12.80
CA ASN A 86 10.51 -16.30 -13.34
C ASN A 86 12.02 -15.98 -13.32
N GLY A 87 12.43 -14.86 -12.70
CA GLY A 87 13.80 -14.38 -12.70
C GLY A 87 14.13 -13.48 -13.90
N GLY A 88 15.40 -13.08 -14.00
CA GLY A 88 15.91 -12.20 -15.05
C GLY A 88 15.40 -10.76 -14.90
N LYS A 89 14.77 -10.25 -15.97
CA LYS A 89 14.16 -8.92 -15.99
C LYS A 89 12.70 -9.02 -15.53
N ILE A 90 12.35 -8.25 -14.51
CA ILE A 90 11.04 -8.28 -13.86
C ILE A 90 10.43 -6.89 -13.91
N GLU A 91 9.23 -6.78 -14.48
CA GLU A 91 8.40 -5.58 -14.39
C GLU A 91 7.45 -5.72 -13.21
N LEU A 92 7.51 -4.78 -12.27
CA LEU A 92 6.68 -4.79 -11.07
C LEU A 92 5.26 -4.32 -11.39
N ASP A 93 4.26 -4.94 -10.77
CA ASP A 93 2.85 -4.56 -10.92
C ASP A 93 2.54 -3.12 -10.47
N ARG A 94 3.38 -2.56 -9.60
CA ARG A 94 3.25 -1.22 -9.02
C ARG A 94 4.63 -0.59 -8.86
N VAL A 95 4.68 0.74 -8.86
CA VAL A 95 5.92 1.48 -8.59
C VAL A 95 6.32 1.27 -7.13
N PRO A 96 7.51 0.74 -6.84
CA PRO A 96 7.98 0.53 -5.48
C PRO A 96 8.55 1.82 -4.86
N VAL A 97 8.46 1.92 -3.54
CA VAL A 97 9.20 2.90 -2.74
C VAL A 97 10.70 2.57 -2.84
N ALA A 98 11.53 3.58 -3.08
CA ALA A 98 12.98 3.41 -3.19
C ALA A 98 13.57 2.72 -1.94
N GLY A 99 14.45 1.73 -2.14
CA GLY A 99 15.06 0.96 -1.06
C GLY A 99 14.13 -0.08 -0.41
N SER A 100 12.85 -0.13 -0.79
CA SER A 100 11.91 -1.11 -0.23
C SER A 100 11.94 -2.46 -0.93
N VAL A 101 12.62 -2.64 -2.06
CA VAL A 101 12.54 -3.90 -2.84
C VAL A 101 13.42 -4.99 -2.22
N HIS A 102 12.85 -6.17 -2.02
CA HIS A 102 13.55 -7.38 -1.60
C HIS A 102 13.19 -8.53 -2.54
N VAL A 103 14.17 -9.34 -2.90
CA VAL A 103 13.97 -10.53 -3.75
C VAL A 103 14.45 -11.74 -2.98
N ILE A 104 13.65 -12.80 -2.99
CA ILE A 104 13.99 -14.09 -2.39
C ILE A 104 13.79 -15.22 -3.40
N ASP A 105 14.58 -16.28 -3.27
CA ASP A 105 14.39 -17.54 -4.01
C ASP A 105 13.24 -18.39 -3.41
N GLU A 106 13.00 -19.58 -3.96
CA GLU A 106 12.02 -20.53 -3.43
C GLU A 106 12.42 -21.12 -2.07
N GLN A 107 13.70 -21.04 -1.70
CA GLN A 107 14.25 -21.46 -0.42
C GLN A 107 14.31 -20.33 0.62
N HIS A 108 13.72 -19.17 0.33
CA HIS A 108 13.72 -17.97 1.16
C HIS A 108 15.10 -17.29 1.37
N ASN A 109 16.10 -17.60 0.54
CA ASN A 109 17.38 -16.88 0.57
C ASN A 109 17.27 -15.55 -0.18
N PRO A 110 17.89 -14.47 0.34
CA PRO A 110 17.90 -13.18 -0.33
C PRO A 110 18.75 -13.22 -1.60
N LEU A 111 18.20 -12.68 -2.69
CA LEU A 111 18.87 -12.55 -3.98
C LEU A 111 19.26 -11.09 -4.26
N PRO A 112 20.46 -10.85 -4.81
CA PRO A 112 20.90 -9.51 -5.14
C PRO A 112 20.16 -8.96 -6.37
N ILE A 113 19.81 -7.68 -6.31
CA ILE A 113 19.26 -6.91 -7.43
C ILE A 113 20.42 -6.27 -8.17
N ILE A 114 20.56 -6.57 -9.46
CA ILE A 114 21.65 -6.10 -10.32
C ILE A 114 21.36 -4.68 -10.82
N CYS A 115 20.12 -4.46 -11.25
CA CYS A 115 19.67 -3.19 -11.79
C CYS A 115 18.27 -2.87 -11.26
N TYR A 116 18.05 -1.60 -10.96
CA TYR A 116 16.78 -1.07 -10.50
C TYR A 116 16.49 0.21 -11.28
N ASP A 117 15.43 0.21 -12.07
CA ASP A 117 14.91 1.37 -12.77
C ASP A 117 13.42 1.53 -12.48
N ARG A 118 13.11 2.26 -11.40
CA ARG A 118 11.75 2.54 -10.92
C ARG A 118 10.89 1.28 -10.78
N GLN A 119 10.25 0.85 -11.85
CA GLN A 119 9.32 -0.28 -11.91
C GLN A 119 9.95 -1.55 -12.49
N GLU A 120 11.11 -1.45 -13.15
CA GLU A 120 11.84 -2.60 -13.69
C GLU A 120 13.02 -2.96 -12.80
N ILE A 121 13.14 -4.25 -12.47
CA ILE A 121 14.29 -4.77 -11.74
C ILE A 121 14.94 -5.91 -12.50
N THR A 122 16.26 -6.03 -12.41
CA THR A 122 17.00 -7.17 -12.93
C THR A 122 17.61 -7.95 -11.77
N VAL A 123 17.30 -9.24 -11.71
CA VAL A 123 17.77 -10.16 -10.67
C VAL A 123 18.84 -11.09 -11.24
N ALA A 124 19.79 -11.50 -10.41
CA ALA A 124 20.89 -12.37 -10.84
C ALA A 124 20.47 -13.79 -11.25
N THR A 125 19.29 -14.26 -10.84
CA THR A 125 18.80 -15.60 -11.16
C THR A 125 17.88 -15.61 -12.38
N GLN A 126 17.88 -16.71 -13.12
CA GLN A 126 16.90 -17.03 -14.17
C GLN A 126 15.87 -18.08 -13.71
N GLN A 127 15.84 -18.37 -12.40
CA GLN A 127 14.88 -19.26 -11.78
C GLN A 127 13.72 -18.48 -11.15
N PRO A 128 12.58 -19.15 -10.89
CA PRO A 128 11.48 -18.54 -10.18
C PRO A 128 11.89 -17.92 -8.84
N CYS A 129 11.41 -16.72 -8.57
CA CYS A 129 11.70 -15.97 -7.37
C CYS A 129 10.47 -15.16 -6.93
N TYR A 130 10.51 -14.66 -5.70
CA TYR A 130 9.48 -13.79 -5.14
C TYR A 130 10.05 -12.42 -4.85
N VAL A 131 9.35 -11.39 -5.31
CA VAL A 131 9.71 -9.99 -5.09
C VAL A 131 8.72 -9.39 -4.10
N SER A 132 9.23 -8.81 -3.02
CA SER A 132 8.45 -8.07 -2.04
C SER A 132 8.85 -6.60 -2.06
N TYR A 133 7.89 -5.70 -2.10
CA TYR A 133 8.15 -4.26 -2.12
C TYR A 133 6.98 -3.48 -1.55
N ARG A 134 7.22 -2.23 -1.14
CA ARG A 134 6.17 -1.31 -0.70
C ARG A 134 5.69 -0.51 -1.91
N PRO A 135 4.41 -0.55 -2.30
CA PRO A 135 3.93 0.20 -3.45
C PRO A 135 3.74 1.68 -3.11
N ILE A 136 3.94 2.52 -4.12
CA ILE A 136 3.47 3.89 -4.17
C ILE A 136 2.10 3.87 -4.85
N LEU A 137 1.07 4.37 -4.17
CA LEU A 137 -0.31 4.37 -4.67
C LEU A 137 -0.88 5.78 -4.65
N THR A 138 -1.51 6.17 -5.75
CA THR A 138 -2.29 7.40 -5.85
C THR A 138 -3.70 7.15 -5.33
N MET A 139 -4.08 7.81 -4.25
CA MET A 139 -5.31 7.53 -3.54
C MET A 139 -6.10 8.79 -3.22
N ARG A 140 -7.43 8.67 -3.20
CA ARG A 140 -8.34 9.71 -2.75
C ARG A 140 -8.71 9.49 -1.29
N ILE A 141 -8.62 10.54 -0.48
CA ILE A 141 -9.08 10.51 0.91
C ILE A 141 -10.60 10.39 0.90
N MET A 142 -11.12 9.29 1.44
CA MET A 142 -12.57 9.06 1.54
C MET A 142 -13.10 9.52 2.90
N ARG A 143 -12.32 9.27 3.95
CA ARG A 143 -12.70 9.62 5.31
C ARG A 143 -11.49 9.79 6.21
N TYR A 144 -11.65 10.65 7.21
CA TYR A 144 -10.68 10.84 8.27
C TYR A 144 -11.40 10.86 9.63
N PHE A 145 -10.78 10.22 10.62
CA PHE A 145 -11.28 10.11 11.97
C PHE A 145 -10.20 10.52 12.95
N LEU A 146 -10.60 11.31 13.94
CA LEU A 146 -9.80 11.65 15.12
C LEU A 146 -10.44 10.99 16.34
N LYS A 147 -9.60 10.39 17.18
CA LYS A 147 -9.99 9.80 18.46
C LYS A 147 -9.09 10.37 19.54
N THR A 148 -9.69 10.90 20.60
CA THR A 148 -8.94 11.38 21.77
C THR A 148 -9.43 10.64 23.00
N ASP A 149 -8.49 10.07 23.76
CA ASP A 149 -8.73 9.61 25.12
C ASP A 149 -8.21 10.66 26.09
N GLU A 150 -9.14 11.46 26.62
CA GLU A 150 -8.86 12.57 27.53
C GLU A 150 -8.26 12.11 28.86
N TRP A 151 -8.50 10.86 29.26
CA TRP A 151 -8.02 10.32 30.54
C TRP A 151 -6.71 9.53 30.38
N GLY A 152 -6.50 8.91 29.23
CA GLY A 152 -5.30 8.15 28.89
C GLY A 152 -4.17 8.94 28.22
N VAL A 153 -4.38 10.23 27.90
CA VAL A 153 -3.44 11.09 27.15
C VAL A 153 -2.98 10.42 25.85
N LYS A 154 -3.94 9.81 25.13
CA LYS A 154 -3.69 9.18 23.83
C LYS A 154 -4.55 9.83 22.77
N THR A 155 -3.92 10.14 21.64
CA THR A 155 -4.59 10.63 20.45
C THR A 155 -4.38 9.64 19.33
N GLY A 156 -5.47 9.19 18.73
CA GLY A 156 -5.46 8.30 17.57
C GLY A 156 -6.05 9.00 16.36
N TRP A 157 -5.60 8.58 15.18
CA TRP A 157 -6.21 8.94 13.92
C TRP A 157 -6.37 7.72 13.03
N GLN A 158 -7.39 7.76 12.19
CA GLN A 158 -7.62 6.77 11.15
C GLN A 158 -7.99 7.48 9.85
N MET A 159 -7.44 7.02 8.75
CA MET A 159 -7.74 7.51 7.41
C MET A 159 -8.12 6.34 6.51
N GLU A 160 -9.19 6.53 5.76
CA GLU A 160 -9.63 5.60 4.72
C GLU A 160 -9.42 6.25 3.37
N LEU A 161 -8.74 5.56 2.46
CA LEU A 161 -8.49 6.02 1.11
C LEU A 161 -8.80 4.94 0.07
N GLU A 162 -9.09 5.39 -1.15
CA GLU A 162 -9.32 4.51 -2.30
C GLU A 162 -8.43 4.92 -3.47
N GLU A 163 -7.81 3.94 -4.13
CA GLU A 163 -6.98 4.16 -5.32
C GLU A 163 -7.78 4.80 -6.47
N VAL A 164 -7.21 5.84 -7.09
CA VAL A 164 -7.85 6.62 -8.16
C VAL A 164 -7.49 6.10 -9.53
#